data_AF-W1P601-F1
#
_entry.id   AF-W1P601-F1
#
_cell.length_a   1.000
_cell.length_b   1.000
_cell.length_c   1.000
_cell.angle_alpha   90.00
_cell.angle_beta   90.00
_cell.angle_gamma   90.00
#
_symmetry.space_group_name_H-M   'P 1'
#
loop_
_entity.id
_entity.type
_entity.pdbx_description
1 polymer ?
#
loop_
_entity_poly.entity_id
_entity_poly.type
_entity_poly.pdbx_seq_one_letter_code
_entity_poly.pdbx_strand_id
1 'polypeptide(L)'
;MAFTVTMLAWSTIQFWQQLSQHKELGNAMSAIRWGTDYFIKAHPQPDVLYGQVGEGATDHICWQRPEDMTTPRPAFKVDDSHPGSDLAGETAAAMAAASVVFQQADPRYSALLLGHAKQVGLRPLSLPKT
;
A
#
# COMPACT_ATOMS: atom_id res chain seq x y z
N MET A 1 -3.85 4.04 5.73
CA MET A 1 -2.67 3.15 5.63
C MET A 1 -1.72 3.58 4.50
N ALA A 2 -2.17 3.68 3.23
CA ALA A 2 -1.31 4.05 2.09
C ALA A 2 -0.48 5.32 2.31
N PHE A 3 -1.12 6.43 2.70
CA PHE A 3 -0.45 7.69 3.04
C PHE A 3 0.71 7.53 4.04
N THR A 4 0.53 6.71 5.08
CA THR A 4 1.58 6.45 6.05
C THR A 4 2.79 5.81 5.40
N VAL A 5 2.60 4.82 4.51
CA VAL A 5 3.69 4.17 3.78
C VAL A 5 4.38 5.14 2.83
N THR A 6 3.62 5.99 2.12
CA THR A 6 4.17 7.07 1.28
C THR A 6 5.11 7.97 2.08
N MET A 7 4.63 8.47 3.24
CA MET A 7 5.42 9.36 4.10
C MET A 7 6.62 8.67 4.74
N LEU A 8 6.48 7.39 5.13
CA LEU A 8 7.60 6.61 5.68
C LEU A 8 8.68 6.38 4.62
N ALA A 9 8.27 6.06 3.38
CA ALA A 9 9.19 5.89 2.26
C ALA A 9 9.90 7.20 1.92
N TRP A 10 9.17 8.32 1.82
CA TRP A 10 9.77 9.63 1.59
C TRP A 10 10.77 9.99 2.69
N SER A 11 10.38 9.87 3.97
CA SER A 11 11.29 10.12 5.10
C SER A 11 12.54 9.24 5.03
N THR A 12 12.39 7.96 4.68
CA THR A 12 13.51 7.02 4.55
C THR A 12 14.46 7.43 3.43
N ILE A 13 13.95 7.92 2.29
CA ILE A 13 14.76 8.45 1.19
C ILE A 13 15.52 9.70 1.65
N GLN A 14 14.82 10.64 2.29
CA GLN A 14 15.38 11.93 2.70
C GLN A 14 16.45 11.80 3.79
N PHE A 15 16.24 10.89 4.74
CA PHE A 15 17.07 10.75 5.94
C PHE A 15 17.84 9.42 5.99
N TRP A 16 18.14 8.83 4.82
CA TRP A 16 18.79 7.53 4.71
C TRP A 16 20.07 7.42 5.56
N GLN A 17 20.93 8.43 5.49
CA GLN A 17 22.21 8.44 6.22
C GLN A 17 22.01 8.51 7.73
N GLN A 18 21.08 9.35 8.20
CA GLN A 18 20.76 9.53 9.61
C GLN A 18 20.14 8.24 10.17
N LEU A 19 19.17 7.65 9.47
CA LEU A 19 18.57 6.37 9.85
C LEU A 19 19.61 5.24 9.88
N SER A 20 20.57 5.24 8.95
CA SER A 20 21.68 4.28 8.94
C SER A 20 22.59 4.46 10.16
N GLN A 21 23.02 5.69 10.44
CA GLN A 21 23.89 6.02 11.57
C GLN A 21 23.24 5.66 12.93
N HIS A 22 21.92 5.84 13.04
CA HIS A 22 21.16 5.51 14.24
C HIS A 22 20.62 4.07 14.27
N LYS A 23 20.98 3.22 13.29
CA LYS A 23 20.55 1.81 13.20
C LYS A 23 19.04 1.59 13.05
N GLU A 24 18.32 2.60 12.57
CA GLU A 24 16.87 2.55 12.35
C GLU A 24 16.48 2.30 10.89
N LEU A 25 17.42 2.40 9.94
CA LEU A 25 17.13 2.19 8.52
C LEU A 25 16.49 0.82 8.26
N GLY A 26 17.00 -0.24 8.89
CA GLY A 26 16.45 -1.59 8.75
C GLY A 26 15.00 -1.70 9.26
N ASN A 27 14.68 -1.03 10.36
CA ASN A 27 13.32 -0.99 10.93
C ASN A 27 12.37 -0.22 10.01
N ALA A 28 12.80 0.95 9.52
CA ALA A 28 12.03 1.76 8.57
C ALA A 28 11.72 0.98 7.28
N MET A 29 12.74 0.35 6.68
CA MET A 29 12.56 -0.48 5.49
C MET A 29 11.65 -1.69 5.77
N SER A 30 11.76 -2.32 6.93
CA SER A 30 10.89 -3.45 7.31
C SER A 30 9.43 -3.02 7.44
N ALA A 31 9.16 -1.86 8.04
CA ALA A 31 7.81 -1.30 8.15
C ALA A 31 7.22 -0.94 6.78
N ILE A 32 8.02 -0.34 5.89
CA ILE A 32 7.59 -0.05 4.51
C ILE A 32 7.25 -1.35 3.78
N ARG A 33 8.12 -2.37 3.87
CA ARG A 33 7.90 -3.68 3.24
C ARG A 33 6.61 -4.33 3.74
N TRP A 34 6.34 -4.27 5.04
CA TRP A 34 5.11 -4.83 5.61
C TRP A 34 3.86 -4.19 4.99
N GLY A 35 3.85 -2.87 4.87
CA GLY A 35 2.76 -2.14 4.23
C GLY A 35 2.62 -2.47 2.74
N THR A 36 3.72 -2.55 2.01
CA THR A 36 3.68 -2.82 0.58
C THR A 36 3.40 -4.29 0.24
N ASP A 37 3.81 -5.24 1.08
CA ASP A 37 3.42 -6.66 0.95
C ASP A 37 1.90 -6.82 1.10
N TYR A 38 1.28 -6.03 1.99
CA TYR A 38 -0.17 -5.96 2.08
C TYR A 38 -0.79 -5.36 0.81
N PHE A 39 -0.25 -4.26 0.27
CA PHE A 39 -0.77 -3.66 -0.96
C PHE A 39 -0.66 -4.57 -2.19
N ILE A 40 0.43 -5.34 -2.31
CA ILE A 40 0.57 -6.35 -3.36
C ILE A 40 -0.56 -7.38 -3.29
N LYS A 41 -0.89 -7.86 -2.08
CA LYS A 41 -2.02 -8.79 -1.88
C LYS A 41 -3.38 -8.13 -2.12
N ALA A 42 -3.51 -6.86 -1.74
CA ALA A 42 -4.73 -6.08 -1.93
C ALA A 42 -4.96 -5.66 -3.39
N HIS A 43 -3.94 -5.73 -4.25
CA HIS A 43 -4.03 -5.52 -5.69
C HIS A 43 -3.72 -6.84 -6.45
N PRO A 44 -4.65 -7.82 -6.42
CA PRO A 44 -4.40 -9.16 -6.96
C PRO A 44 -4.36 -9.22 -8.50
N GLN A 45 -4.97 -8.24 -9.16
CA GLN A 45 -5.04 -8.11 -10.61
C GLN A 45 -5.17 -6.63 -10.98
N PRO A 46 -4.89 -6.25 -12.24
CA PRO A 46 -5.08 -4.88 -12.70
C PRO A 46 -6.50 -4.36 -12.45
N ASP A 47 -6.61 -3.07 -12.15
CA ASP A 47 -7.87 -2.33 -11.94
C ASP A 47 -8.74 -2.85 -10.77
N VAL A 48 -8.20 -3.68 -9.87
CA VAL A 48 -8.89 -4.15 -8.66
C VAL A 48 -8.02 -3.88 -7.43
N LEU A 49 -8.52 -3.05 -6.51
CA LEU A 49 -7.83 -2.74 -5.27
C LEU A 49 -8.76 -2.92 -4.06
N TYR A 50 -8.34 -3.75 -3.12
CA TYR A 50 -9.01 -3.86 -1.82
C TYR A 50 -8.58 -2.72 -0.90
N GLY A 51 -9.54 -1.87 -0.53
CA GLY A 51 -9.32 -0.66 0.26
C GLY A 51 -9.53 -0.84 1.76
N GLN A 52 -10.34 -1.82 2.16
CA GLN A 52 -10.73 -2.01 3.55
C GLN A 52 -11.02 -3.47 3.86
N VAL A 53 -10.62 -3.91 5.06
CA VAL A 53 -10.96 -5.22 5.63
C VAL A 53 -11.48 -5.01 7.04
N GLY A 54 -12.74 -5.38 7.27
CA GLY A 54 -13.48 -5.05 8.48
C GLY A 54 -14.59 -4.03 8.20
N GLU A 55 -15.65 -4.10 8.99
CA GLU A 55 -16.77 -3.17 8.95
C GLU A 55 -16.78 -2.37 10.27
N GLY A 56 -16.78 -1.05 10.17
CA GLY A 56 -16.47 -0.19 11.31
C GLY A 56 -17.46 -0.32 12.47
N ALA A 57 -18.76 -0.47 12.21
CA ALA A 57 -19.74 -0.55 13.29
C ALA A 57 -19.55 -1.84 14.11
N THR A 58 -19.45 -3.00 13.46
CA THR A 58 -19.27 -4.29 14.12
C THR A 58 -17.90 -4.43 14.77
N ASP A 59 -16.84 -3.89 14.14
CA ASP A 59 -15.49 -3.88 14.70
C ASP A 59 -15.43 -3.05 16.00
N HIS A 60 -16.06 -1.87 16.02
CA HIS A 60 -16.00 -0.94 17.15
C HIS A 60 -16.93 -1.30 18.33
N ILE A 61 -17.86 -2.23 18.17
CA ILE A 61 -18.75 -2.67 19.26
C ILE A 61 -18.00 -3.49 20.31
N CYS A 62 -16.91 -4.17 19.93
CA CYS A 62 -16.20 -5.08 20.82
C CYS A 62 -14.85 -4.49 21.27
N TRP A 63 -14.61 -4.48 22.58
CA TRP A 63 -13.30 -4.16 23.15
C TRP A 63 -12.58 -5.45 23.55
N GLN A 64 -11.74 -5.96 22.66
CA GLN A 64 -10.98 -7.19 22.86
C GLN A 64 -9.59 -7.08 22.22
N ARG A 65 -8.72 -8.04 22.54
CA ARG A 65 -7.42 -8.16 21.87
C ARG A 65 -7.64 -8.55 20.40
N PRO A 66 -6.86 -8.00 19.44
CA PRO A 66 -7.01 -8.35 18.03
C PRO A 66 -6.80 -9.85 17.76
N GLU A 67 -6.00 -10.54 18.58
CA GLU A 67 -5.76 -11.98 18.48
C GLU A 67 -6.98 -12.84 18.83
N ASP A 68 -7.92 -12.29 19.63
CA ASP A 68 -9.10 -12.99 20.13
C ASP A 68 -10.38 -12.66 19.31
N MET A 69 -10.26 -11.86 18.25
CA MET A 69 -11.41 -11.36 17.50
C MET A 69 -12.14 -12.45 16.71
N THR A 70 -13.45 -12.56 16.95
CA THR A 70 -14.36 -13.42 16.16
C THR A 70 -15.36 -12.64 15.30
N THR A 71 -15.33 -11.31 15.35
CA THR A 71 -16.19 -10.44 14.52
C THR A 71 -15.93 -10.68 13.03
N PRO A 72 -16.95 -10.84 12.17
CA PRO A 72 -16.75 -10.95 10.73
C PRO A 72 -15.99 -9.74 10.16
N ARG A 73 -15.00 -10.00 9.30
CA ARG A 73 -14.16 -8.94 8.69
C ARG A 73 -14.28 -8.98 7.16
N PRO A 74 -15.37 -8.47 6.58
CA PRO A 74 -15.55 -8.46 5.13
C PRO A 74 -14.49 -7.59 4.45
N ALA A 75 -14.13 -7.93 3.22
CA ALA A 75 -13.19 -7.18 2.39
C ALA A 75 -13.95 -6.36 1.33
N PHE A 76 -13.60 -5.08 1.21
CA PHE A 76 -14.20 -4.14 0.27
C PHE A 76 -13.17 -3.68 -0.74
N LYS A 77 -13.59 -3.58 -2.01
CA LYS A 77 -12.73 -3.21 -3.13
C LYS A 77 -13.28 -2.03 -3.90
N VAL A 78 -12.37 -1.35 -4.58
CA VAL A 78 -12.66 -0.44 -5.69
C VAL A 78 -12.27 -1.12 -7.00
N ASP A 79 -13.04 -0.84 -8.04
CA ASP A 79 -12.81 -1.31 -9.41
C ASP A 79 -13.47 -0.37 -10.41
N ASP A 80 -13.46 -0.71 -11.70
CA ASP A 80 -14.07 0.09 -12.77
C ASP A 80 -15.55 0.44 -12.52
N SER A 81 -16.30 -0.46 -11.89
CA SER A 81 -17.72 -0.27 -11.61
C SER A 81 -17.97 0.52 -10.32
N HIS A 82 -16.99 0.53 -9.41
CA HIS A 82 -17.02 1.21 -8.12
C HIS A 82 -15.68 1.94 -7.89
N PRO A 83 -15.46 3.09 -8.54
CA PRO A 83 -14.15 3.73 -8.55
C PRO A 83 -13.79 4.38 -7.21
N GLY A 84 -12.49 4.55 -6.97
CA GLY A 84 -11.95 5.26 -5.80
C GLY A 84 -10.56 5.82 -6.10
N SER A 85 -10.51 6.93 -6.85
CA SER A 85 -9.28 7.50 -7.39
C SER A 85 -8.31 8.01 -6.32
N ASP A 86 -8.82 8.49 -5.19
CA ASP A 86 -8.04 8.92 -4.04
C ASP A 86 -7.28 7.74 -3.41
N LEU A 87 -8.00 6.66 -3.08
CA LEU A 87 -7.43 5.43 -2.53
C LEU A 87 -6.44 4.78 -3.51
N ALA A 88 -6.83 4.66 -4.77
CA ALA A 88 -5.99 4.09 -5.83
C ALA A 88 -4.72 4.93 -6.04
N GLY A 89 -4.87 6.24 -6.16
CA GLY A 89 -3.75 7.17 -6.35
C GLY A 89 -2.77 7.16 -5.18
N GLU A 90 -3.26 7.18 -3.94
CA GLU A 90 -2.39 7.15 -2.76
C GLU A 90 -1.68 5.80 -2.61
N THR A 91 -2.35 4.69 -2.95
CA THR A 91 -1.71 3.35 -2.93
C THR A 91 -0.65 3.22 -4.03
N ALA A 92 -0.90 3.81 -5.22
CA ALA A 92 0.09 3.92 -6.28
C ALA A 92 1.32 4.73 -5.82
N ALA A 93 1.10 5.89 -5.18
CA ALA A 93 2.15 6.74 -4.65
C ALA A 93 2.98 6.01 -3.59
N ALA A 94 2.33 5.28 -2.67
CA ALA A 94 3.01 4.48 -1.65
C ALA A 94 3.95 3.42 -2.26
N MET A 95 3.46 2.64 -3.23
CA MET A 95 4.26 1.62 -3.89
C MET A 95 5.37 2.21 -4.76
N ALA A 96 5.12 3.33 -5.44
CA ALA A 96 6.13 4.04 -6.22
C ALA A 96 7.25 4.59 -5.32
N ALA A 97 6.92 5.27 -4.22
CA ALA A 97 7.91 5.78 -3.27
C ALA A 97 8.71 4.64 -2.63
N ALA A 98 8.04 3.56 -2.21
CA ALA A 98 8.71 2.38 -1.68
C ALA A 98 9.63 1.70 -2.71
N SER A 99 9.28 1.72 -4.01
CA SER A 99 10.17 1.20 -5.06
C SER A 99 11.52 1.91 -5.09
N VAL A 100 11.56 3.21 -4.78
CA VAL A 100 12.81 3.98 -4.69
C VAL A 100 13.64 3.54 -3.48
N VAL A 101 13.00 3.34 -2.32
CA VAL A 101 13.66 2.86 -1.08
C VAL A 101 14.35 1.51 -1.32
N PHE A 102 13.71 0.58 -2.02
CA PHE A 102 14.26 -0.76 -2.26
C PHE A 102 15.14 -0.86 -3.51
N GLN A 103 15.32 0.21 -4.28
CA GLN A 103 15.97 0.15 -5.59
C GLN A 103 17.36 -0.51 -5.56
N GLN A 104 18.18 -0.20 -4.55
CA GLN A 104 19.53 -0.76 -4.42
C GLN A 104 19.56 -2.06 -3.60
N ALA A 105 18.76 -2.12 -2.53
CA ALA A 105 18.78 -3.24 -1.58
C ALA A 105 18.04 -4.49 -2.10
N ASP A 106 16.99 -4.30 -2.90
CA ASP A 106 16.19 -5.36 -3.49
C ASP A 106 15.58 -4.89 -4.83
N PRO A 107 16.38 -4.87 -5.91
CA PRO A 107 15.94 -4.37 -7.22
C PRO A 107 14.74 -5.14 -7.79
N ARG A 108 14.61 -6.44 -7.46
CA ARG A 108 13.49 -7.27 -7.90
C ARG A 108 12.19 -6.83 -7.24
N TYR A 109 12.21 -6.61 -5.92
CA TYR A 109 11.04 -6.10 -5.21
C TYR A 109 10.70 -4.66 -5.62
N SER A 110 11.71 -3.81 -5.82
CA SER A 110 11.53 -2.47 -6.38
C SER A 110 10.77 -2.49 -7.71
N ALA A 111 11.18 -3.33 -8.66
CA ALA A 111 10.50 -3.48 -9.95
C ALA A 111 9.06 -4.01 -9.80
N LEU A 112 8.83 -4.95 -8.88
CA LEU A 112 7.48 -5.46 -8.58
C LEU A 112 6.56 -4.34 -8.08
N LEU A 113 7.01 -3.56 -7.10
CA LEU A 113 6.25 -2.42 -6.57
C LEU A 113 5.92 -1.38 -7.65
N LEU A 114 6.89 -1.04 -8.50
CA LEU A 114 6.67 -0.12 -9.61
C LEU A 114 5.66 -0.67 -10.63
N GLY A 115 5.64 -1.99 -10.84
CA GLY A 115 4.64 -2.67 -11.65
C GLY A 115 3.23 -2.49 -11.10
N HIS A 116 3.02 -2.79 -9.81
CA HIS A 116 1.74 -2.58 -9.14
C HIS A 116 1.33 -1.10 -9.12
N ALA A 117 2.26 -0.18 -8.85
CA ALA A 117 1.98 1.27 -8.81
C ALA A 117 1.41 1.80 -10.13
N LYS A 118 1.92 1.31 -11.26
CA LYS A 118 1.43 1.68 -12.59
C LYS A 118 0.04 1.12 -12.89
N GLN A 119 -0.26 -0.08 -12.40
CA GLN A 119 -1.53 -0.76 -12.67
C GLN A 119 -2.67 -0.28 -11.77
N VAL A 120 -2.39 0.09 -10.52
CA VAL A 120 -3.44 0.43 -9.55
C VAL A 120 -4.06 1.80 -9.81
N GLY A 121 -3.31 2.74 -10.39
CA GLY A 121 -3.70 4.17 -10.46
C GLY A 121 -3.74 4.80 -11.84
N LEU A 122 -3.50 4.05 -12.93
CA LEU A 122 -3.38 4.63 -14.27
C LEU A 122 -4.02 3.74 -15.32
N ARG A 123 -5.34 3.86 -15.49
CA ARG A 123 -5.83 3.91 -16.86
C ARG A 123 -5.45 5.28 -17.43
N PRO A 124 -4.71 5.38 -18.55
CA PRO A 124 -4.93 6.54 -19.40
C PRO A 124 -6.43 6.59 -19.64
N LEU A 125 -7.08 7.73 -19.41
CA LEU A 125 -8.49 7.95 -19.75
C LEU A 125 -8.78 7.16 -21.02
N SER A 126 -9.55 6.09 -20.88
CA SER A 126 -9.90 5.28 -22.05
C SER A 126 -10.73 6.22 -22.90
N LEU A 127 -10.15 6.69 -24.00
CA LEU A 127 -10.94 7.25 -25.07
C LEU A 127 -12.03 6.21 -25.37
N PRO A 128 -13.29 6.66 -25.49
CA PRO A 128 -14.41 5.76 -25.64
C PRO A 128 -14.10 4.77 -26.76
N LYS A 129 -14.27 3.48 -26.47
CA LYS A 129 -14.29 2.45 -27.51
C LYS A 129 -15.46 2.80 -28.42
N THR A 130 -15.12 3.32 -29.60
CA THR A 130 -16.06 3.47 -30.72
C THR A 130 -16.29 2.10 -31.36
#